data_AF-A0A0C9TX32-F1
#
_entry.id   AF-A0A0C9TX32-F1
#
_cell.length_a   1.000
_cell.length_b   1.000
_cell.length_c   1.000
_cell.angle_alpha   90.00
_cell.angle_beta   90.00
_cell.angle_gamma   90.00
#
_symmetry.space_group_name_H-M   'P 1'
#
loop_
_entity.id
_entity.type
_entity.pdbx_description
1 polymer ?
#
loop_
_entity_poly.entity_id
_entity_poly.type
_entity_poly.pdbx_seq_one_letter_code
_entity_poly.pdbx_strand_id
1 'polypeptide(L)' 'MSERKVALVTGCTEGGIGYQFCLKLLKRGYTVYATARSLKSMAALEHPAVKKHILDVTSD' A
#
# COMPACT_ATOMS: atom_id res chain seq x y z
N MET A 1 11.91 16.82 13.98
CA MET A 1 11.07 16.16 12.94
C MET A 1 10.36 15.00 13.61
N SER A 2 9.02 14.95 13.62
CA SER A 2 8.31 13.77 14.10
C SER A 2 8.46 12.63 13.09
N GLU A 3 8.84 11.43 13.54
CA GLU A 3 8.91 10.27 12.65
C GLU A 3 7.54 9.95 12.04
N ARG A 4 7.51 9.69 10.73
CA ARG A 4 6.30 9.18 10.08
C ARG A 4 6.07 7.74 10.49
N LYS A 5 4.83 7.42 10.86
CA LYS A 5 4.40 6.04 11.09
C LYS A 5 4.46 5.24 9.78
N VAL A 6 4.81 3.96 9.90
CA VAL A 6 4.91 3.03 8.77
C VAL A 6 3.77 2.02 8.86
N ALA A 7 3.16 1.68 7.72
CA ALA A 7 2.16 0.63 7.62
C ALA A 7 2.46 -0.30 6.45
N LEU A 8 2.31 -1.62 6.68
CA LEU A 8 2.26 -2.64 5.63
C LEU A 8 0.78 -2.96 5.39
N VAL A 9 0.33 -2.90 4.13
CA VAL A 9 -1.06 -3.17 3.76
C VAL A 9 -1.06 -4.24 2.67
N THR A 10 -1.74 -5.35 2.93
CA THR A 10 -1.96 -6.44 1.97
C THR A 10 -3.28 -6.28 1.22
N GLY A 11 -3.38 -6.88 0.03
CA GLY A 11 -4.63 -6.84 -0.74
C GLY A 11 -4.94 -5.46 -1.34
N CYS A 12 -3.90 -4.76 -1.81
CA CYS A 12 -4.01 -3.39 -2.33
C CYS A 12 -4.46 -3.29 -3.81
N THR A 13 -5.18 -4.29 -4.33
CA THR A 13 -5.74 -4.24 -5.69
C THR A 13 -6.63 -3.01 -5.86
N GLU A 14 -6.45 -2.31 -6.98
CA GLU A 14 -7.16 -1.11 -7.37
C GLU A 14 -8.68 -1.28 -7.25
N GLY A 15 -9.33 -0.30 -6.63
CA GLY A 15 -10.77 -0.34 -6.32
C GLY A 15 -11.15 -1.16 -5.09
N GLY A 16 -10.25 -2.00 -4.55
CA GLY A 16 -10.50 -2.81 -3.36
C GLY A 16 -10.39 -2.05 -2.03
N ILE A 17 -10.73 -2.74 -0.94
CA ILE A 17 -10.67 -2.19 0.43
C ILE A 17 -9.22 -1.82 0.81
N GLY A 18 -8.25 -2.71 0.54
CA GLY A 18 -6.84 -2.45 0.84
C GLY A 18 -6.31 -1.21 0.10
N TYR A 19 -6.72 -1.02 -1.15
CA TYR A 19 -6.38 0.17 -1.94
C TYR A 19 -6.91 1.45 -1.29
N GLN A 20 -8.20 1.51 -0.95
CA GLN A 20 -8.80 2.69 -0.30
C GLN A 20 -8.21 2.94 1.10
N PHE A 21 -7.93 1.86 1.85
CA PHE A 21 -7.29 1.95 3.15
C PHE A 21 -5.88 2.54 3.05
N CYS A 22 -5.09 2.09 2.07
CA CYS A 22 -3.78 2.66 1.76
C CYS A 22 -3.87 4.17 1.48
N LEU A 23 -4.81 4.61 0.64
CA LEU A 23 -5.03 6.04 0.37
C LEU A 23 -5.36 6.84 1.64
N LYS A 24 -6.17 6.28 2.55
CA LYS A 24 -6.50 6.94 3.83
C LYS A 24 -5.31 7.03 4.78
N LEU A 25 -4.39 6.06 4.77
CA LEU A 25 -3.15 6.11 5.56
C LEU A 25 -2.17 7.14 4.99
N LEU A 26 -1.99 7.17 3.66
CA LEU A 26 -1.16 8.17 2.99
C LEU A 26 -1.65 9.59 3.30
N LYS A 27 -2.97 9.83 3.25
CA LYS A 27 -3.60 11.10 3.66
C LYS A 27 -3.34 11.49 5.12
N ARG A 28 -3.06 10.52 6.00
CA ARG A 28 -2.71 10.73 7.42
C ARG A 28 -1.20 10.89 7.65
N GLY A 29 -0.40 10.96 6.59
CA GLY A 29 1.04 11.15 6.68
C GLY A 29 1.84 9.88 6.95
N TYR A 30 1.27 8.70 6.71
CA TYR A 30 2.00 7.43 6.83
C TYR A 30 2.89 7.20 5.61
N THR A 31 4.01 6.51 5.82
CA THR A 31 4.67 5.76 4.76
C THR A 31 3.99 4.41 4.63
N VAL A 32 3.53 4.04 3.44
CA VAL A 32 2.77 2.79 3.25
C VAL A 32 3.50 1.86 2.30
N TYR A 33 3.73 0.63 2.75
CA TYR A 33 4.14 -0.49 1.93
C TYR A 33 2.88 -1.22 1.46
N ALA A 34 2.46 -0.96 0.23
CA ALA A 34 1.27 -1.56 -0.36
C ALA A 34 1.64 -2.83 -1.11
N THR A 35 0.93 -3.93 -0.82
CA THR A 35 1.23 -5.22 -1.43
C THR A 35 0.01 -5.88 -2.08
N ALA A 36 0.30 -6.58 -3.17
CA ALA A 36 -0.61 -7.45 -3.89
C ALA A 36 0.20 -8.49 -4.66
N ARG A 37 -0.47 -9.51 -5.21
CA ARG A 37 0.19 -10.56 -6.00
C ARG A 37 0.76 -10.06 -7.34
N SER A 38 0.37 -8.87 -7.80
CA SER A 38 0.96 -8.25 -8.99
C SER A 38 0.98 -6.73 -8.87
N LEU A 39 2.08 -6.11 -9.35
CA LEU A 39 2.20 -4.64 -9.40
C LEU A 39 1.16 -4.00 -10.33
N LYS A 40 0.78 -4.70 -11.41
CA LYS A 40 -0.26 -4.26 -12.36
C LYS A 40 -1.58 -3.98 -11.66
N SER A 41 -1.94 -4.80 -10.66
CA SER A 41 -3.17 -4.61 -9.90
C SER A 41 -3.16 -3.37 -8.97
N MET A 42 -2.02 -2.71 -8.81
CA MET A 42 -1.85 -1.50 -7.99
C MET A 42 -1.40 -0.30 -8.84
N ALA A 43 -1.69 -0.30 -10.15
CA ALA A 43 -1.21 0.72 -11.08
C ALA A 43 -1.64 2.12 -10.65
N ALA A 44 -2.92 2.34 -10.36
CA ALA A 44 -3.44 3.64 -9.91
C ALA A 44 -3.06 4.05 -8.48
N LEU A 45 -2.21 3.29 -7.79
CA LEU A 45 -1.69 3.68 -6.48
C LEU A 45 -0.40 4.48 -6.67
N GLU A 46 -0.55 5.80 -6.72
CA GLU A 46 0.54 6.76 -6.94
C GLU A 46 0.59 7.79 -5.81
N HIS A 47 1.68 7.77 -5.05
CA HIS A 47 1.95 8.73 -3.98
C HIS A 47 3.43 8.69 -3.59
N PRO A 48 4.09 9.83 -3.27
CA PRO A 48 5.53 9.83 -2.91
C PRO A 48 5.88 8.98 -1.67
N ALA A 49 4.89 8.76 -0.80
CA ALA A 49 5.03 7.97 0.44
C ALA A 49 4.54 6.52 0.30
N VAL A 50 4.14 6.06 -0.90
CA VAL A 50 3.78 4.67 -1.13
C VAL A 50 4.94 3.89 -1.73
N LYS A 51 5.15 2.66 -1.25
CA LYS A 51 6.11 1.70 -1.80
C LYS A 51 5.33 0.44 -2.19
N LYS A 52 5.33 0.10 -3.47
CA LYS A 52 4.60 -1.05 -4.01
C LYS A 52 5.50 -2.28 -4.00
N HIS A 53 5.03 -3.38 -3.42
CA HIS A 53 5.74 -4.66 -3.40
C HIS A 53 4.83 -5.81 -3.83
N ILE A 54 5.42 -6.82 -4.47
CA ILE A 54 4.73 -8.09 -4.72
C ILE A 54 4.75 -8.88 -3.42
N LEU A 55 3.60 -9.38 -3.00
CA LEU A 55 3.47 -10.31 -1.87
C LEU A 55 2.31 -11.25 -2.15
N ASP A 56 2.60 -12.55 -2.06
CA ASP A 56 1.59 -13.56 -1.78
C ASP A 56 1.69 -13.92 -0.30
N VAL A 57 0.60 -13.77 0.45
CA VAL A 57 0.60 -13.97 1.90
C VAL A 57 0.65 -15.44 2.30
N THR A 58 0.47 -16.36 1.34
CA THR A 58 0.54 -17.81 1.56
C THR A 58 1.82 -18.44 0.99
N SER A 59 2.76 -17.62 0.51
CA SER A 59 4.05 -18.10 -0.02
C SER A 59 5.16 -17.77 0.98
N ASP A 60 5.77 -18.82 1.55
CA ASP A 60 6.93 -18.74 2.42
C ASP A 60 8.24 -18.48 1.65
#